data_AF-T0ZU84-F1
#
_entry.id   AF-T0ZU84-F1
#
_cell.length_a   1.000
_cell.length_b   1.000
_cell.length_c   1.000
_cell.angle_alpha   90.00
_cell.angle_beta   90.00
_cell.angle_gamma   90.00
#
_symmetry.space_group_name_H-M   'P 1'
#
loop_
_entity.id
_entity.type
_entity.pdbx_description
1 polymer ?
#
loop_
_entity_poly.entity_id
_entity_poly.type
_entity_poly.pdbx_seq_one_letter_code
_entity_poly.pdbx_strand_id
1 'polypeptide(L)'
;MAVMYAANHMKVRAIVALTESGSTPLWMSRIRSDIPIYAFTRHESTRRRVTLFRGVYPVIFDVTDAKSTGQLYDTLFTRLLELKLVERKDLVILTKGEQSGVQGGTNSLQILEVA
;
A
#
# COMPACT_ATOMS: atom_id res chain seq x y z
N MET A 1 3.93 7.58 -10.00
CA MET A 1 4.16 6.72 -11.19
C MET A 1 5.39 5.83 -11.08
N ALA A 2 6.49 6.27 -10.43
CA ALA A 2 7.67 5.43 -10.20
C ALA A 2 7.36 4.05 -9.58
N VAL A 3 6.39 3.97 -8.65
CA VAL A 3 5.90 2.71 -8.07
C VAL A 3 5.46 1.71 -9.14
N MET A 4 4.64 2.13 -10.10
CA MET A 4 4.15 1.24 -11.16
C MET A 4 5.26 0.85 -12.13
N TYR A 5 6.21 1.75 -12.38
CA TYR A 5 7.39 1.42 -13.18
C TYR A 5 8.21 0.33 -12.49
N ALA A 6 8.60 0.55 -11.23
CA ALA A 6 9.36 -0.43 -10.45
C ALA A 6 8.62 -1.77 -10.34
N ALA A 7 7.32 -1.74 -10.04
CA ALA A 7 6.50 -2.95 -9.93
C ALA A 7 6.51 -3.79 -11.21
N ASN A 8 6.36 -3.17 -12.38
CA ASN A 8 6.33 -3.92 -13.65
C ASN A 8 7.71 -4.40 -14.13
N HIS A 9 8.81 -3.90 -13.55
CA HIS A 9 10.18 -4.28 -13.92
C HIS A 9 10.87 -5.12 -12.83
N MET A 10 10.20 -5.38 -11.71
CA MET A 10 10.72 -6.18 -10.60
C MET A 10 9.74 -7.31 -10.27
N LYS A 11 10.24 -8.42 -9.73
CA LYS A 11 9.41 -9.52 -9.26
C LYS A 11 8.88 -9.23 -7.86
N VAL A 12 7.93 -8.29 -7.77
CA VAL A 12 7.26 -7.95 -6.51
C VAL A 12 5.90 -8.65 -6.45
N ARG A 13 5.53 -9.10 -5.25
CA ARG A 13 4.25 -9.77 -5.00
C ARG A 13 3.08 -8.78 -5.00
N ALA A 14 3.28 -7.61 -4.43
CA ALA A 14 2.21 -6.63 -4.23
C ALA A 14 2.73 -5.20 -4.08
N ILE A 15 1.83 -4.25 -4.30
CA ILE A 15 2.02 -2.83 -3.98
C ILE A 15 1.15 -2.50 -2.76
N VAL A 16 1.74 -1.87 -1.75
CA VAL A 16 1.03 -1.38 -0.57
C VAL A 16 1.02 0.14 -0.62
N ALA A 17 -0.17 0.72 -0.66
CA ALA A 17 -0.37 2.16 -0.72
C ALA A 17 -1.05 2.66 0.56
N LEU A 18 -0.30 3.35 1.43
CA LEU A 18 -0.88 4.10 2.54
C LEU A 18 -1.56 5.36 1.99
N THR A 19 -2.85 5.52 2.25
CA THR A 19 -3.62 6.63 1.66
C THR A 19 -4.76 7.11 2.55
N GLU A 20 -4.96 8.42 2.64
CA GLU A 20 -6.12 8.99 3.35
C GLU A 20 -7.34 9.10 2.42
N SER A 21 -7.15 9.55 1.18
CA SER A 21 -8.24 9.87 0.23
C SER A 21 -8.48 8.85 -0.89
N GLY A 22 -7.50 7.95 -1.12
CA GLY A 22 -7.50 7.01 -2.24
C GLY A 22 -6.93 7.57 -3.55
N SER A 23 -6.45 8.82 -3.58
CA SER A 23 -5.92 9.44 -4.81
C SER A 23 -4.69 8.71 -5.36
N THR A 24 -3.80 8.25 -4.48
CA THR A 24 -2.59 7.51 -4.85
C THR A 24 -2.90 6.20 -5.56
N PRO A 25 -3.68 5.26 -4.99
CA PRO A 25 -4.05 4.04 -5.70
C PRO A 25 -4.93 4.30 -6.92
N LEU A 26 -5.73 5.37 -6.96
CA LEU A 26 -6.48 5.77 -8.15
C LEU A 26 -5.54 6.02 -9.35
N TRP A 27 -4.47 6.78 -9.16
CA TRP A 27 -3.51 7.04 -10.24
C TRP A 27 -2.78 5.77 -10.68
N MET A 28 -2.41 4.92 -9.73
CA MET A 28 -1.75 3.64 -10.01
C MET A 28 -2.65 2.69 -10.81
N SER A 29 -3.94 2.64 -10.50
CA SER A 29 -4.94 1.78 -11.16
C SER A 29 -5.12 2.03 -12.66
N ARG A 30 -4.65 3.19 -13.16
CA ARG A 30 -4.67 3.55 -14.58
C ARG A 30 -3.66 2.76 -15.41
N ILE A 31 -2.59 2.25 -14.77
CA ILE A 31 -1.62 1.39 -15.44
C ILE A 31 -2.09 -0.05 -15.32
N ARG A 32 -2.20 -0.72 -16.47
CA ARG A 32 -2.51 -2.15 -16.55
C ARG A 32 -1.32 -2.95 -16.02
N SER A 33 -1.51 -3.61 -14.88
CA SER A 33 -0.57 -4.53 -14.25
C SER A 33 -1.36 -5.67 -13.61
N ASP A 34 -0.78 -6.87 -13.55
CA ASP A 34 -1.37 -8.03 -12.86
C ASP A 34 -0.98 -8.06 -11.36
N ILE A 35 -0.21 -7.06 -10.91
CA ILE A 35 0.24 -6.93 -9.52
C ILE A 35 -0.87 -6.24 -8.70
N PRO A 36 -1.34 -6.85 -7.59
CA PRO A 36 -2.39 -6.27 -6.76
C PRO A 36 -1.89 -5.03 -6.01
N ILE A 37 -2.75 -4.02 -5.92
CA ILE A 37 -2.52 -2.81 -5.11
C ILE A 37 -3.40 -2.91 -3.86
N TYR A 38 -2.78 -2.98 -2.68
CA TYR A 38 -3.48 -2.93 -1.41
C TYR A 38 -3.52 -1.50 -0.88
N ALA A 39 -4.72 -0.91 -0.85
CA ALA A 39 -4.95 0.44 -0.35
C ALA A 39 -5.22 0.40 1.16
N PHE A 40 -4.21 0.77 1.94
CA PHE A 40 -4.25 0.79 3.40
C PHE A 40 -4.78 2.14 3.86
N THR A 41 -5.92 2.12 4.57
CA THR A 41 -6.57 3.35 5.05
C THR A 41 -7.51 3.09 6.22
N ARG A 42 -7.56 4.05 7.15
CA ARG A 42 -8.51 4.07 8.28
C ARG A 42 -9.88 4.62 7.88
N HIS A 43 -9.97 5.36 6.78
CA HIS A 43 -11.21 5.99 6.35
C HIS A 43 -12.12 5.01 5.60
N GLU A 44 -13.32 4.76 6.14
CA GLU A 44 -14.28 3.84 5.54
C GLU A 44 -14.76 4.31 4.15
N SER A 45 -15.02 5.60 3.99
CA SER A 45 -15.40 6.19 2.71
C SER A 45 -14.35 5.94 1.63
N THR A 46 -13.06 6.06 1.99
CA THR A 46 -11.95 5.74 1.10
C THR A 46 -11.89 4.26 0.78
N ARG A 47 -12.03 3.36 1.77
CA ARG A 47 -12.10 1.91 1.53
C ARG A 47 -13.21 1.53 0.54
N ARG A 48 -14.40 2.08 0.71
CA ARG A 48 -15.55 1.84 -0.19
C ARG A 48 -15.32 2.42 -1.59
N ARG A 49 -14.61 3.54 -1.71
CA ARG A 49 -14.32 4.17 -3.01
C ARG A 49 -13.30 3.36 -3.81
N VAL A 50 -12.22 2.90 -3.17
CA VAL A 50 -11.11 2.24 -3.87
C VAL A 50 -11.47 0.87 -4.44
N THR A 51 -12.55 0.22 -3.97
CA THR A 51 -13.04 -1.04 -4.57
C THR A 51 -13.53 -0.88 -6.01
N LEU A 52 -13.83 0.36 -6.43
CA LEU A 52 -14.19 0.68 -7.81
C LEU A 52 -12.96 0.81 -8.71
N PHE A 53 -11.74 0.84 -8.15
CA PHE A 53 -10.51 1.02 -8.90
C PHE A 53 -9.96 -0.34 -9.32
N ARG A 54 -9.55 -0.42 -10.59
CA ARG A 54 -9.06 -1.66 -11.16
C ARG A 54 -7.80 -2.16 -10.43
N GLY A 55 -7.85 -3.41 -9.96
CA GLY A 55 -6.71 -4.07 -9.31
C GLY A 55 -6.36 -3.50 -7.93
N VAL A 56 -7.26 -2.68 -7.34
CA VAL A 56 -7.06 -2.10 -6.01
C VAL A 56 -7.99 -2.79 -5.00
N TYR A 57 -7.42 -3.19 -3.87
CA TYR A 57 -8.12 -3.89 -2.80
C TYR A 57 -7.94 -3.13 -1.48
N PRO A 58 -9.01 -2.71 -0.79
CA PRO A 58 -8.89 -1.99 0.46
C PRO A 58 -8.45 -2.89 1.61
N VAL A 59 -7.60 -2.35 2.50
CA VAL A 59 -7.25 -2.97 3.78
C VAL A 59 -7.45 -1.94 4.88
N ILE A 60 -8.18 -2.33 5.94
CA ILE A 60 -8.32 -1.49 7.13
C ILE A 60 -6.97 -1.44 7.87
N PHE A 61 -6.45 -0.23 8.04
CA PHE A 61 -5.19 0.01 8.71
C PHE A 61 -5.14 1.46 9.21
N ASP A 62 -4.78 1.65 10.47
CA ASP A 62 -4.51 2.97 11.03
C ASP A 62 -3.01 3.20 11.18
N VAL A 63 -2.50 4.17 10.43
CA VAL A 63 -1.08 4.53 10.42
C VAL A 63 -0.69 5.29 11.70
N THR A 64 -1.66 5.90 12.38
CA THR A 64 -1.41 6.75 13.56
C THR A 64 -1.14 5.95 14.83
N ASP A 65 -1.46 4.66 14.85
CA ASP A 65 -1.20 3.77 15.99
C ASP A 65 0.30 3.42 16.13
N ALA A 66 1.07 3.54 15.04
CA ALA A 66 2.49 3.24 15.05
C ALA A 66 3.32 4.42 15.57
N LYS A 67 4.09 4.20 16.65
CA LYS A 67 4.96 5.23 17.25
C LYS A 67 6.32 5.34 16.56
N SER A 68 6.70 4.35 15.77
CA SER A 68 7.95 4.33 15.02
C SER A 68 7.77 3.69 13.64
N THR A 69 8.69 4.00 12.72
CA THR A 69 8.71 3.40 11.38
C THR A 69 8.87 1.89 11.41
N GLY A 70 9.65 1.35 12.36
CA GLY A 70 9.80 -0.11 12.53
C GLY A 70 8.48 -0.78 12.93
N GLN A 71 7.80 -0.23 13.95
CA GLN A 71 6.49 -0.74 14.38
C GLN A 71 5.45 -0.68 13.25
N LEU A 72 5.51 0.36 12.42
CA LEU A 72 4.64 0.49 11.26
C LEU A 72 4.85 -0.67 10.28
N TYR A 73 6.11 -1.01 9.96
CA TYR A 73 6.42 -2.12 9.06
C TYR A 73 6.01 -3.47 9.66
N ASP A 74 6.30 -3.71 10.94
CA ASP A 74 5.92 -4.96 11.62
C ASP A 74 4.41 -5.17 11.60
N THR A 75 3.65 -4.11 11.93
CA THR A 75 2.17 -4.16 11.93
C THR A 75 1.62 -4.37 10.52
N LEU A 76 2.23 -3.72 9.53
CA LEU A 76 1.86 -3.85 8.12
C LEU A 76 2.11 -5.27 7.61
N PHE A 77 3.29 -5.83 7.84
CA PHE A 77 3.62 -7.20 7.43
C PHE A 77 2.76 -8.24 8.14
N THR A 78 2.58 -8.09 9.46
CA THR A 78 1.67 -8.94 10.23
C THR A 78 0.28 -8.94 9.59
N ARG A 79 -0.24 -7.75 9.23
CA ARG A 79 -1.56 -7.63 8.62
C ARG A 79 -1.64 -8.30 7.24
N LEU A 80 -0.62 -8.15 6.40
CA LEU A 80 -0.58 -8.78 5.08
C LEU A 80 -0.52 -10.32 5.18
N LEU A 81 0.27 -10.84 6.12
CA LEU A 81 0.41 -12.28 6.38
C LEU A 81 -0.88 -12.88 6.94
N GLU A 82 -1.53 -12.22 7.91
CA GLU A 82 -2.83 -12.65 8.46
C GLU A 82 -3.90 -12.79 7.38
N LEU A 83 -3.94 -11.83 6.46
CA LEU A 83 -4.88 -11.81 5.34
C LEU A 83 -4.46 -12.73 4.19
N LYS A 84 -3.32 -13.43 4.29
CA LYS A 84 -2.75 -14.31 3.26
C LYS A 84 -2.58 -13.62 1.90
N LEU A 85 -2.25 -12.33 1.93
CA LEU A 85 -2.07 -11.51 0.73
C LEU A 85 -0.65 -11.64 0.14
N VAL A 86 0.31 -11.98 1.00
CA VAL A 86 1.73 -12.20 0.71
C VAL A 86 2.24 -13.34 1.59
N GLU A 87 3.42 -13.86 1.26
CA GLU A 87 4.16 -14.85 2.04
C GLU A 87 5.46 -14.25 2.60
N ARG A 88 6.08 -14.92 3.58
CA ARG A 88 7.40 -14.50 4.07
C ARG A 88 8.41 -14.57 2.92
N LYS A 89 9.35 -13.63 2.89
CA LYS A 89 10.35 -13.41 1.84
C LYS A 89 9.80 -12.89 0.50
N ASP A 90 8.50 -12.61 0.40
CA ASP A 90 7.99 -11.87 -0.75
C ASP A 90 8.53 -10.43 -0.74
N LEU A 91 8.78 -9.89 -1.94
CA LEU A 91 9.09 -8.48 -2.11
C LEU A 91 7.82 -7.68 -2.31
N VAL A 92 7.66 -6.59 -1.58
CA VAL A 92 6.54 -5.65 -1.72
C VAL A 92 7.05 -4.24 -1.93
N ILE A 93 6.28 -3.43 -2.67
CA ILE A 93 6.55 -2.00 -2.78
C ILE A 93 5.61 -1.26 -1.83
N LEU A 94 6.17 -0.55 -0.86
CA LEU A 94 5.43 0.37 -0.01
C LEU A 94 5.51 1.79 -0.57
N THR A 95 4.36 2.47 -0.63
CA THR A 95 4.31 3.91 -0.83
C THR A 95 3.55 4.60 0.29
N LYS A 96 4.13 5.68 0.80
CA LYS A 96 3.55 6.51 1.85
C LYS A 96 3.93 7.98 1.68
N GLY A 97 3.24 8.85 2.39
CA GLY A 97 3.75 10.19 2.67
C GLY A 97 4.65 10.18 3.91
N GLU A 98 5.61 11.09 3.95
CA GLU A 98 6.45 11.31 5.14
C GLU A 98 5.63 11.81 6.34
N GLN A 99 4.60 12.61 6.08
CA GLN A 99 3.61 13.01 7.07
C GLN A 99 2.43 12.03 7.07
N SER A 100 2.37 11.17 8.10
CA SER A 100 1.24 10.28 8.33
C SER A 100 -0.04 11.06 8.62
N GLY A 101 -1.19 10.63 8.07
CA GLY A 101 -2.48 11.25 8.35
C GLY A 101 -2.81 12.49 7.51
N VAL A 102 -1.94 12.91 6.59
CA VAL A 102 -2.16 14.08 5.72
C VAL A 102 -2.46 13.65 4.28
N GLN A 103 -3.54 14.18 3.71
CA GLN A 103 -3.91 13.93 2.32
C GLN A 103 -2.93 14.60 1.33
N GLY A 104 -2.64 13.92 0.22
CA GLY A 104 -1.90 14.51 -0.91
C GLY A 104 -0.37 14.53 -0.77
N GLY A 105 0.18 14.02 0.33
CA GLY A 105 1.62 14.06 0.63
C GLY A 105 2.43 12.82 0.25
N THR A 106 1.91 11.91 -0.61
CA THR A 106 2.66 10.69 -0.98
C THR A 106 3.93 11.05 -1.75
N ASN A 107 5.09 10.84 -1.12
CA ASN A 107 6.41 11.25 -1.64
C ASN A 107 7.47 10.15 -1.57
N SER A 108 7.14 8.97 -1.03
CA SER A 108 8.12 7.90 -0.83
C SER A 108 7.75 6.59 -1.54
N LEU A 109 8.78 5.87 -1.96
CA LEU A 109 8.74 4.51 -2.47
C LEU A 109 9.81 3.70 -1.73
N GLN A 110 9.44 2.55 -1.19
CA GLN A 110 10.36 1.61 -0.56
C GLN A 110 10.08 0.21 -1.07
N ILE A 111 11.13 -0.54 -1.38
CA ILE A 111 11.04 -1.96 -1.69
C ILE A 111 11.46 -2.70 -0.44
N LEU A 112 10.58 -3.53 0.09
CA LEU A 112 10.76 -4.21 1.35
C LEU A 112 10.56 -5.72 1.15
N GLU A 113 11.36 -6.51 1.85
CA GLU A 113 11.14 -7.96 1.98
C GLU A 113 10.24 -8.21 3.19
N VAL A 114 9.22 -9.05 3.02
CA VAL A 114 8.28 -9.40 4.08
C VAL A 114 8.99 -10.33 5.09
N ALA A 115 9.17 -9.81 6.31
CA ALA A 115 9.80 -10.53 7.42
C ALA A 115 8.83 -11.46 8.14
#